data_AF-A0A1I6K5A9-F1
#
_entry.id   AF-A0A1I6K5A9-F1
#
_cell.length_a   1.000
_cell.length_b   1.000
_cell.length_c   1.000
_cell.angle_alpha   90.00
_cell.angle_beta   90.00
_cell.angle_gamma   90.00
#
_symmetry.space_group_name_H-M   'P 1'
#
loop_
_entity.id
_entity.type
_entity.pdbx_description
1 polymer ?
#
loop_
_entity_poly.entity_id
_entity_poly.type
_entity_poly.pdbx_seq_one_letter_code
_entity_poly.pdbx_strand_id
1 'polypeptide(L)' 'MQAGWLTVAAAGGAVALAASLAERRRMRRRETHGVGWMPWSGIVVAACFVALTALGVGLKS' A
#
# COMPACT_ATOMS: atom_id res chain seq x y z
N MET A 1 3.83 -23.01 -5.66
CA MET A 1 3.78 -21.67 -6.30
C MET A 1 2.73 -20.76 -5.66
N GLN A 2 1.56 -21.28 -5.27
CA GLN A 2 0.50 -20.57 -4.56
C GLN A 2 0.98 -19.77 -3.32
N ALA A 3 1.83 -20.37 -2.48
CA ALA A 3 2.39 -19.72 -1.28
C ALA A 3 3.19 -18.44 -1.58
N GLY A 4 3.82 -18.33 -2.76
CA GLY A 4 4.58 -17.14 -3.15
C GLY A 4 3.69 -15.95 -3.53
N TRP A 5 2.52 -16.20 -4.11
CA TRP A 5 1.58 -15.13 -4.47
C TRP A 5 0.85 -14.58 -3.24
N LEU A 6 0.54 -15.44 -2.27
CA LEU A 6 -0.08 -15.03 -1.00
C LEU A 6 0.86 -14.16 -0.14
N THR A 7 2.17 -14.45 -0.12
CA THR A 7 3.15 -13.60 0.58
C THR A 7 3.30 -12.23 -0.08
N VAL A 8 3.30 -12.16 -1.41
CA VAL A 8 3.30 -10.88 -2.15
C VAL A 8 2.03 -10.07 -1.87
N ALA A 9 0.87 -10.74 -1.84
CA ALA A 9 -0.40 -10.09 -1.49
C ALA A 9 -0.38 -9.53 -0.06
N ALA A 10 0.11 -10.31 0.91
CA ALA A 10 0.23 -9.87 2.30
C ALA A 10 1.20 -8.70 2.47
N ALA A 11 2.35 -8.74 1.80
CA ALA A 11 3.33 -7.66 1.81
C ALA A 11 2.77 -6.37 1.17
N GLY A 12 2.09 -6.47 0.03
CA GLY A 12 1.42 -5.34 -0.61
C GLY A 12 0.36 -4.71 0.28
N GLY A 13 -0.44 -5.53 0.96
CA GLY A 13 -1.43 -5.07 1.95
C GLY A 13 -0.79 -4.32 3.12
N ALA A 14 0.31 -4.84 3.67
CA ALA A 14 1.05 -4.18 4.74
C ALA A 14 1.60 -2.81 4.32
N VAL A 15 2.13 -2.70 3.10
CA VAL A 15 2.61 -1.42 2.53
C VAL A 15 1.47 -0.43 2.34
N ALA A 16 0.31 -0.88 1.82
CA ALA A 16 -0.86 -0.03 1.65
C ALA A 16 -1.38 0.52 2.99
N LEU A 17 -1.39 -0.32 4.04
CA LEU A 17 -1.76 0.10 5.39
C LEU A 17 -0.75 1.10 5.98
N ALA A 18 0.55 0.83 5.83
CA ALA A 18 1.60 1.72 6.31
C ALA A 18 1.54 3.09 5.62
N ALA A 19 1.36 3.12 4.31
CA ALA A 19 1.21 4.35 3.54
C ALA A 19 -0.08 5.12 3.90
N SER A 20 -1.20 4.41 4.11
CA SER A 20 -2.46 5.02 4.56
C SER A 20 -2.33 5.61 5.98
N LEU A 21 -1.60 4.93 6.86
CA LEU A 21 -1.34 5.43 8.21
C LEU A 21 -0.40 6.64 8.20
N ALA A 22 0.62 6.63 7.34
CA ALA A 22 1.50 7.76 7.12
C ALA A 22 0.73 8.97 6.59
N GLU A 23 -0.20 8.77 5.66
CA GLU A 23 -1.06 9.83 5.15
C GLU A 23 -2.03 10.36 6.21
N ARG A 24 -2.65 9.48 7.01
CA ARG A 24 -3.47 9.90 8.17
C ARG A 24 -2.66 10.69 9.20
N ARG A 25 -1.39 10.30 9.43
CA ARG A 25 -0.46 11.06 10.29
C ARG A 25 -0.11 12.41 9.66
N ARG A 26 0.06 12.49 8.34
CA ARG A 26 0.30 13.73 7.60
C ARG A 26 -0.91 14.67 7.71
N MET A 27 -2.13 14.17 7.48
CA MET A 27 -3.38 14.94 7.58
C MET A 27 -3.66 15.47 8.99
N ARG A 28 -3.23 14.76 10.05
CA ARG A 28 -3.33 15.23 11.44
C ARG A 28 -2.32 16.34 11.78
N ARG A 29 -1.24 16.50 11.01
CA ARG A 29 -0.31 17.62 11.17
C ARG A 29 -0.82 18.79 10.35
N ARG A 30 -1.33 19.81 11.05
CA ARG A 30 -1.98 21.01 10.48
C ARG A 30 -1.06 21.88 9.61
N GLU A 31 0.25 21.61 9.59
CA GLU A 31 1.21 22.33 8.75
C GLU A 31 1.83 21.41 7.70
N THR A 32 1.29 21.49 6.49
CA THR A 32 1.75 20.71 5.32
C THR A 32 2.89 21.41 4.56
N HIS A 33 3.26 22.63 4.97
CA HIS A 33 4.19 23.51 4.24
C HIS A 33 5.65 23.02 4.18
N GLY A 34 6.02 21.95 4.88
CA GLY A 34 7.40 21.44 4.93
C GLY A 34 7.60 19.97 4.51
N VAL A 35 6.55 19.22 4.16
CA VAL A 35 6.72 17.80 3.80
C VAL A 35 6.83 17.69 2.29
N GLY A 36 8.06 17.44 1.82
CA GLY A 36 8.39 17.21 0.42
C GLY A 36 7.37 16.32 -0.29
N TRP A 37 7.32 16.51 -1.60
CA TRP A 37 6.40 16.04 -2.65
C TRP A 37 6.17 14.51 -2.72
N MET A 38 6.09 13.80 -1.61
CA MET A 38 5.88 12.35 -1.55
C MET A 38 4.38 12.05 -1.73
N PRO A 39 3.96 11.44 -2.86
CA PRO A 39 2.56 11.18 -3.14
C PRO A 39 2.13 9.89 -2.42
N TRP A 40 1.92 9.97 -1.10
CA TRP A 40 1.49 8.83 -0.28
C TRP A 40 0.21 8.17 -0.82
N SER A 41 -0.71 8.97 -1.36
CA SER A 41 -1.92 8.49 -2.02
C SER A 41 -1.61 7.59 -3.22
N GLY A 42 -0.59 7.94 -4.02
CA GLY A 42 -0.13 7.12 -5.15
C GLY A 42 0.50 5.80 -4.70
N ILE A 43 1.25 5.81 -3.59
CA ILE A 43 1.85 4.62 -3.00
C ILE A 43 0.76 3.66 -2.48
N VAL A 44 -0.30 4.18 -1.84
CA VAL A 44 -1.44 3.37 -1.40
C VAL A 44 -2.12 2.70 -2.59
N VAL A 45 -2.40 3.44 -3.66
CA VAL A 45 -3.05 2.89 -4.87
C VAL A 45 -2.19 1.81 -5.52
N ALA A 46 -0.88 2.05 -5.69
CA ALA A 46 0.03 1.07 -6.26
C ALA A 46 0.15 -0.19 -5.40
N ALA A 47 0.27 -0.04 -4.07
CA ALA A 47 0.35 -1.17 -3.14
C ALA A 47 -0.94 -1.99 -3.13
N CYS A 48 -2.11 -1.34 -3.14
CA CYS A 48 -3.40 -2.02 -3.29
C CYS A 48 -3.50 -2.76 -4.63
N PHE A 49 -3.05 -2.15 -5.72
CA PHE A 49 -3.09 -2.77 -7.04
C PHE A 49 -2.26 -4.07 -7.07
N VAL A 50 -1.03 -4.02 -6.55
CA VAL A 50 -0.15 -5.20 -6.42
C VAL A 50 -0.76 -6.25 -5.49
N ALA A 51 -1.31 -5.85 -4.34
CA ALA A 51 -1.90 -6.78 -3.40
C ALA A 51 -3.11 -7.53 -3.99
N LEU A 52 -4.01 -6.80 -4.67
CA LEU A 52 -5.20 -7.36 -5.28
C LEU A 52 -4.89 -8.27 -6.48
N THR A 53 -3.94 -7.87 -7.33
CA THR A 53 -3.51 -8.71 -8.46
C THR A 53 -2.80 -9.98 -7.99
N ALA A 54 -1.88 -9.87 -7.03
CA ALA A 54 -1.21 -11.03 -6.46
C ALA A 54 -2.19 -11.98 -5.76
N LEU A 55 -3.19 -11.45 -5.03
CA LEU A 55 -4.22 -12.25 -4.40
C LEU A 55 -5.09 -12.98 -5.44
N GLY A 56 -5.55 -12.27 -6.47
CA GLY A 56 -6.35 -12.86 -7.54
C GLY A 56 -5.63 -13.98 -8.29
N VAL A 57 -4.34 -13.79 -8.59
CA VAL A 57 -3.50 -14.83 -9.20
C VAL A 57 -3.31 -15.99 -8.23
N GLY A 58 -3.02 -15.73 -6.96
CA GLY A 58 -2.83 -16.77 -5.95
C GLY A 58 -4.07 -17.63 -5.68
N LEU A 59 -5.27 -17.05 -5.77
CA LEU A 59 -6.54 -17.79 -5.62
C LEU A 59 -6.90 -18.62 -6.86
N LYS A 60 -6.46 -18.19 -8.04
CA LYS A 60 -6.67 -18.91 -9.30
C LYS A 60 -5.64 -20.03 -9.54
N SER A 61 -4.42 -19.86 -9.04
CA SER A 61 -3.29 -20.80 -9.20
C SER A 61 -3.37 -22.02 -8.30
#